data_AF-A0A7W1I118-F1
#
_entry.id   AF-A0A7W1I118-F1
#
_cell.length_a   1.000
_cell.length_b   1.000
_cell.length_c   1.000
_cell.angle_alpha   90.00
_cell.angle_beta   90.00
_cell.angle_gamma   90.00
#
_symmetry.space_group_name_H-M   'P 1'
#
loop_
_entity.id
_entity.type
_entity.pdbx_description
1 polymer ?
#
loop_
_entity_poly.entity_id
_entity_poly.type
_entity_poly.pdbx_seq_one_letter_code
_entity_poly.pdbx_strand_id
1 'polypeptide(L)'
;MSGGHIDIFALNLEVPGQAPVALLSTPASEESPRPSPDGRWLAYATNASGTMQTRIASLTDARTVVQITEESGDPIGWSSTGARLFYRDAAAIWSVDVSDSGPLLATRRVAFRLPRDLVGTPAVRPGGQQAILIRGGAIYSDLVVRQGVLTGR
;
A
#
# COMPACT_ATOMS: atom_id res chain seq x y z
N MET A 1 31.74 -1.70 1.05
CA MET A 1 30.66 -0.78 1.47
C MET A 1 29.36 -1.52 1.20
N SER A 2 28.70 -2.04 2.22
CA SER A 2 27.39 -2.66 2.08
C SER A 2 26.38 -1.55 1.76
N GLY A 3 25.83 -1.54 0.55
CA GLY A 3 24.72 -0.65 0.22
C GLY A 3 23.60 -0.91 1.22
N GLY A 4 23.22 0.11 1.99
CA GLY A 4 22.22 -0.04 3.05
C GLY A 4 20.89 -0.47 2.44
N HIS A 5 20.36 -1.59 2.90
CA HIS A 5 18.96 -1.94 2.69
C HIS A 5 18.10 -1.14 3.66
N ILE A 6 16.86 -0.86 3.25
CA ILE A 6 15.91 -0.09 4.05
C ILE A 6 15.11 -1.07 4.90
N ASP A 7 14.97 -0.80 6.19
CA ASP A 7 14.17 -1.59 7.12
C ASP A 7 12.96 -0.79 7.60
N ILE A 8 11.89 -1.47 8.05
CA ILE A 8 10.72 -0.83 8.64
C ILE A 8 10.78 -0.92 10.16
N PHE A 9 10.72 0.23 10.82
CA PHE A 9 10.70 0.34 12.29
C PHE A 9 9.36 0.88 12.80
N ALA A 10 8.98 0.46 14.00
CA ALA A 10 7.88 1.02 14.78
C ALA A 10 8.41 1.91 15.90
N LEU A 11 7.73 3.04 16.11
CA LEU A 11 8.03 3.99 17.18
C LEU A 11 6.78 4.19 18.04
N ASN A 12 6.98 4.28 19.35
CA ASN A 12 5.95 4.66 20.28
C ASN A 12 6.09 6.14 20.62
N LEU A 13 5.20 6.98 20.09
CA LEU A 13 5.27 8.43 20.25
C LEU A 13 4.80 8.91 21.63
N GLU A 14 4.11 8.06 22.39
CA GLU A 14 3.61 8.37 23.74
C GLU A 14 4.69 8.17 24.82
N VAL A 15 5.82 7.55 24.48
CA VAL A 15 6.94 7.30 25.40
C VAL A 15 8.19 8.02 24.87
N PRO A 16 8.42 9.28 25.29
CA PRO A 16 9.57 10.05 24.85
C PRO A 16 10.88 9.31 25.12
N GLY A 17 11.74 9.23 24.11
CA GLY A 17 13.04 8.58 24.22
C GLY A 17 13.02 7.05 24.11
N GLN A 18 11.85 6.42 23.90
CA GLN A 18 11.82 5.00 23.57
C GLN A 18 12.49 4.76 22.21
N ALA A 19 13.45 3.83 22.18
CA ALA A 19 14.15 3.46 20.95
C ALA A 19 13.17 2.82 19.93
N PRO A 20 13.34 3.07 18.62
CA PRO A 20 12.58 2.38 17.59
C PRO A 20 12.79 0.85 17.68
N VAL A 21 11.74 0.09 17.40
CA VAL A 21 11.79 -1.38 17.35
C VAL A 21 11.71 -1.80 15.89
N ALA A 22 12.61 -2.69 15.46
CA ALA A 22 12.56 -3.25 14.12
C ALA A 22 11.26 -4.06 13.96
N LEU A 23 10.45 -3.68 12.97
CA LEU A 23 9.20 -4.36 12.64
C LEU A 23 9.41 -5.34 11.49
N LEU A 24 10.19 -4.92 10.49
CA LEU A 24 10.75 -5.76 9.44
C LEU A 24 12.22 -5.36 9.27
N SER A 25 13.11 -6.35 9.31
CA SER A 25 14.54 -6.19 9.07
C SER A 25 15.03 -7.51 8.48
N THR A 26 14.92 -7.63 7.17
CA THR A 26 15.38 -8.80 6.43
C THR A 26 16.56 -8.42 5.54
N PRO A 27 17.22 -9.38 4.85
CA PRO A 27 18.27 -9.04 3.90
C PRO A 27 17.79 -8.20 2.69
N ALA A 28 16.47 -8.07 2.49
CA ALA A 28 15.88 -7.27 1.44
C ALA A 28 15.64 -5.82 1.90
N SER A 29 15.41 -4.90 0.97
CA SER A 29 14.82 -3.61 1.32
C SER A 29 13.33 -3.77 1.58
N GLU A 30 12.82 -3.07 2.58
CA GLU A 30 11.42 -2.90 2.92
C GLU A 30 11.04 -1.42 2.96
N GLU A 31 10.03 -1.03 2.18
CA GLU A 31 9.67 0.37 1.94
C GLU A 31 8.15 0.58 1.98
N SER A 32 7.74 1.84 2.02
CA SER A 32 6.34 2.28 1.91
C SER A 32 5.37 1.54 2.86
N PRO A 33 5.62 1.51 4.18
CA PRO A 33 4.74 0.84 5.12
C PRO A 33 3.33 1.43 5.12
N ARG A 34 2.33 0.56 5.02
CA ARG A 34 0.90 0.87 5.11
C ARG A 34 0.27 -0.05 6.17
N PRO A 35 0.16 0.37 7.44
CA PRO A 35 -0.56 -0.41 8.45
C PRO A 35 -2.05 -0.42 8.14
N SER A 36 -2.72 -1.55 8.39
CA SER A 36 -4.17 -1.66 8.29
C SER A 36 -4.85 -0.90 9.44
N PRO A 37 -6.05 -0.34 9.24
CA PRO A 37 -6.76 0.41 10.29
C PRO A 37 -7.09 -0.41 11.55
N ASP A 38 -7.21 -1.73 11.42
CA ASP A 38 -7.44 -2.65 12.53
C ASP A 38 -6.14 -3.06 13.26
N GLY A 39 -4.97 -2.60 12.79
CA GLY A 39 -3.67 -2.89 13.38
C GLY A 39 -3.19 -4.34 13.23
N ARG A 40 -3.87 -5.17 12.43
CA ARG A 40 -3.55 -6.60 12.27
C ARG A 40 -2.53 -6.88 11.17
N TRP A 41 -2.43 -6.00 10.17
CA TRP A 41 -1.66 -6.23 8.96
C TRP A 41 -0.79 -5.03 8.61
N LEU A 42 0.34 -5.31 7.98
CA LEU A 42 1.21 -4.32 7.37
C LEU A 42 1.41 -4.67 5.91
N ALA A 43 0.94 -3.81 5.01
CA ALA A 43 1.34 -3.87 3.60
C ALA A 43 2.62 -3.06 3.41
N TYR A 44 3.56 -3.59 2.64
CA TYR A 44 4.85 -2.94 2.38
C TYR A 44 5.39 -3.37 1.02
N ALA A 45 6.28 -2.57 0.46
CA ALA A 45 7.01 -2.91 -0.76
C ALA A 45 8.36 -3.53 -0.38
N THR A 46 8.80 -4.57 -1.08
CA THR A 46 10.09 -5.21 -0.84
C THR A 46 10.71 -5.78 -2.10
N ASN A 47 12.04 -5.78 -2.17
CA ASN A 47 12.81 -6.39 -3.26
C ASN A 47 13.27 -7.83 -2.97
N ALA A 48 12.67 -8.51 -1.98
CA ALA A 48 13.06 -9.87 -1.57
C ALA A 48 13.04 -10.92 -2.68
N SER A 49 12.33 -10.67 -3.79
CA SER A 49 12.29 -11.52 -4.99
C SER A 49 13.04 -10.94 -6.19
N GLY A 50 13.90 -9.92 -5.98
CA GLY A 50 14.72 -9.28 -7.01
C GLY A 50 14.12 -8.04 -7.66
N THR A 51 12.85 -7.72 -7.40
CA THR A 51 12.18 -6.47 -7.82
C THR A 51 11.21 -6.01 -6.74
N MET A 52 10.90 -4.70 -6.69
CA MET A 52 9.99 -4.12 -5.70
C MET A 52 8.57 -4.65 -5.89
N GLN A 53 8.08 -5.40 -4.91
CA GLN A 53 6.77 -6.05 -4.91
C GLN A 53 6.02 -5.75 -3.62
N THR A 54 4.69 -5.76 -3.69
CA THR A 54 3.85 -5.62 -2.50
C THR A 54 3.73 -6.95 -1.76
N ARG A 55 3.94 -6.92 -0.45
CA ARG A 55 3.64 -8.02 0.48
C ARG A 55 2.77 -7.52 1.64
N ILE A 56 2.08 -8.45 2.30
CA ILE A 56 1.39 -8.22 3.58
C ILE A 56 2.04 -9.10 4.64
N ALA A 57 2.48 -8.49 5.74
CA ALA A 57 2.89 -9.18 6.97
C ALA A 57 1.81 -9.05 8.05
N SER A 58 1.63 -10.10 8.85
CA SER A 58 0.81 -10.03 10.06
C SER A 58 1.58 -9.32 11.18
N LEU A 59 0.92 -8.37 11.84
CA LEU A 59 1.46 -7.66 12.99
C LEU A 59 1.21 -8.41 14.31
N THR A 60 0.33 -9.42 14.29
CA THR A 60 0.04 -10.26 15.47
C THR A 60 0.75 -11.62 15.41
N ASP A 61 1.21 -12.03 14.22
CA ASP A 61 2.00 -13.24 14.00
C ASP A 61 3.12 -12.95 13.00
N ALA A 62 4.32 -12.68 13.53
CA ALA A 62 5.48 -12.26 12.74
C ALA A 62 5.96 -13.28 11.69
N ARG A 63 5.44 -14.52 11.68
CA ARG A 63 5.78 -15.55 10.68
C ARG A 63 4.90 -15.51 9.44
N THR A 64 3.73 -14.87 9.52
CA THR A 64 2.78 -14.84 8.42
C THR A 64 3.10 -13.67 7.48
N VAL A 65 3.70 -13.99 6.33
CA VAL A 65 3.97 -13.05 5.24
C VAL A 65 3.39 -13.60 3.94
N VAL A 66 2.59 -12.79 3.25
CA VAL A 66 1.90 -13.17 2.01
C VAL A 66 2.32 -12.22 0.88
N GLN A 67 2.72 -12.80 -0.25
CA GLN A 67 3.06 -12.02 -1.44
C GLN A 67 1.79 -11.60 -2.20
N ILE A 68 1.68 -10.30 -2.50
CA ILE A 68 0.51 -9.70 -3.16
C ILE A 68 0.77 -9.41 -4.64
N THR A 69 2.00 -9.13 -5.05
CA THR A 69 2.33 -8.95 -6.47
C THR A 69 3.42 -9.92 -6.91
N GLU A 70 3.31 -10.42 -8.13
CA GLU A 70 4.37 -11.21 -8.80
C GLU A 70 5.29 -10.30 -9.60
N GLU A 71 4.77 -9.18 -10.09
CA GLU A 71 5.52 -8.13 -10.77
C GLU A 71 5.65 -6.89 -9.88
N SER A 72 6.27 -5.85 -10.44
CA SER A 72 6.43 -4.57 -9.76
C SER A 72 5.11 -4.01 -9.27
N GLY A 73 5.05 -3.61 -8.00
CA GLY A 73 3.86 -2.97 -7.47
C GLY A 73 4.02 -2.44 -6.06
N ASP A 74 3.38 -1.30 -5.81
CA ASP A 74 3.49 -0.54 -4.56
C ASP A 74 2.17 -0.48 -3.80
N PRO A 75 2.18 -0.66 -2.47
CA PRO A 75 0.99 -0.50 -1.65
C PRO A 75 0.58 0.98 -1.57
N ILE A 76 -0.69 1.26 -1.84
CA ILE A 76 -1.25 2.60 -1.76
C ILE A 76 -1.87 2.82 -0.37
N GLY A 77 -2.64 1.83 0.11
CA GLY A 77 -3.31 1.91 1.40
C GLY A 77 -4.54 1.02 1.49
N TRP A 78 -5.24 1.12 2.61
CA TRP A 78 -6.33 0.20 2.96
C TRP A 78 -7.70 0.87 2.85
N SER A 79 -8.73 0.05 2.67
CA SER A 79 -10.10 0.45 2.98
C SER A 79 -10.23 0.84 4.47
N SER A 80 -11.15 1.73 4.83
CA SER A 80 -11.33 2.14 6.25
C SER A 80 -11.63 0.99 7.20
N THR A 81 -12.29 -0.05 6.69
CA THR A 81 -12.64 -1.24 7.45
C THR A 81 -11.49 -2.24 7.54
N GLY A 82 -10.34 -1.99 6.90
CA GLY A 82 -9.22 -2.95 6.80
C GLY A 82 -9.46 -4.13 5.86
N ALA A 83 -10.70 -4.41 5.47
CA ALA A 83 -11.10 -5.57 4.66
C ALA A 83 -10.58 -5.61 3.20
N ARG A 84 -9.80 -4.62 2.77
CA ARG A 84 -9.28 -4.51 1.39
C ARG A 84 -8.02 -3.67 1.36
N LEU A 85 -6.99 -4.18 0.68
CA LEU A 85 -5.77 -3.46 0.32
C LEU A 85 -5.90 -2.93 -1.12
N PHE A 86 -5.42 -1.71 -1.35
CA PHE A 86 -5.16 -1.14 -2.65
C PHE A 86 -3.67 -1.03 -2.90
N TYR A 87 -3.25 -1.42 -4.09
CA TYR A 87 -1.88 -1.31 -4.57
C TYR A 87 -1.89 -0.89 -6.05
N ARG A 88 -0.75 -0.49 -6.60
CA ARG A 88 -0.66 -0.08 -8.00
C ARG A 88 0.53 -0.71 -8.70
N ASP A 89 0.39 -0.80 -10.02
CA ASP A 89 1.50 -0.87 -10.94
C ASP A 89 1.57 0.43 -11.77
N ALA A 90 2.21 0.38 -12.94
CA ALA A 90 2.30 1.52 -13.85
C ALA A 90 0.98 1.84 -14.59
N ALA A 91 0.07 0.88 -14.72
CA ALA A 91 -1.12 0.94 -15.58
C ALA A 91 -2.44 0.97 -14.81
N ALA A 92 -2.47 0.55 -13.55
CA ALA A 92 -3.69 0.38 -12.79
C ALA A 92 -3.50 0.49 -11.28
N ILE A 93 -4.59 0.86 -10.63
CA ILE A 93 -4.84 0.57 -9.22
C ILE A 93 -5.60 -0.76 -9.16
N TRP A 94 -5.07 -1.64 -8.34
CA TRP A 94 -5.63 -2.95 -8.03
C TRP A 94 -6.16 -2.98 -6.62
N SER A 95 -6.98 -3.97 -6.34
CA SER A 95 -7.44 -4.29 -4.99
C SER A 95 -7.43 -5.78 -4.75
N VAL A 96 -7.22 -6.16 -3.49
CA VAL A 96 -7.37 -7.53 -2.98
C VAL A 96 -8.11 -7.47 -1.66
N ASP A 97 -9.09 -8.35 -1.46
CA ASP A 97 -9.82 -8.46 -0.20
C ASP A 97 -8.94 -9.14 0.85
N VAL A 98 -9.04 -8.69 2.09
CA VAL A 98 -8.26 -9.18 3.22
C VAL A 98 -9.21 -9.58 4.34
N SER A 99 -9.02 -10.80 4.82
CA SER A 99 -9.77 -11.38 5.93
C SER A 99 -8.92 -11.40 7.20
N ASP A 100 -9.54 -11.82 8.30
CA ASP A 100 -8.88 -12.10 9.57
C ASP A 100 -7.74 -13.12 9.46
N SER A 101 -7.85 -14.08 8.54
CA SER A 101 -6.83 -15.08 8.24
C SER A 101 -5.82 -14.64 7.18
N GLY A 102 -5.99 -13.44 6.62
CA GLY A 102 -5.08 -12.86 5.65
C GLY A 102 -5.70 -12.59 4.27
N PRO A 103 -4.85 -12.25 3.29
CA PRO A 103 -5.29 -11.81 1.96
C PRO A 103 -5.93 -12.95 1.14
N LEU A 104 -7.02 -12.63 0.46
CA LEU A 104 -7.74 -13.56 -0.41
C LEU A 104 -7.33 -13.34 -1.87
N LEU A 105 -6.20 -13.92 -2.28
CA LEU A 105 -5.57 -13.61 -3.58
C LEU A 105 -6.49 -13.80 -4.79
N ALA A 106 -7.44 -14.73 -4.73
CA ALA A 106 -8.43 -14.96 -5.79
C ALA A 106 -9.40 -13.78 -6.02
N THR A 107 -9.49 -12.83 -5.07
CA THR A 107 -10.35 -11.64 -5.18
C THR A 107 -9.66 -10.45 -5.87
N ARG A 108 -8.38 -10.63 -6.22
CA ARG A 108 -7.55 -9.60 -6.84
C ARG A 108 -8.17 -9.11 -8.14
N ARG A 109 -8.36 -7.80 -8.26
CA ARG A 109 -8.98 -7.18 -9.44
C ARG A 109 -8.54 -5.75 -9.65
N VAL A 110 -8.62 -5.29 -10.90
CA VAL A 110 -8.44 -3.89 -11.25
C VAL A 110 -9.57 -3.07 -10.62
N ALA A 111 -9.21 -2.13 -9.76
CA ALA A 111 -10.14 -1.16 -9.20
C ALA A 111 -10.27 0.07 -10.11
N PHE A 112 -9.16 0.49 -10.73
CA PHE A 112 -9.13 1.62 -11.65
C PHE A 112 -7.97 1.50 -12.64
N ARG A 113 -8.20 1.79 -13.92
CA ARG A 113 -7.12 1.90 -14.93
C ARG A 113 -6.56 3.31 -14.90
N LEU A 114 -5.25 3.46 -14.71
CA LEU A 114 -4.59 4.75 -14.67
C LEU A 114 -4.43 5.30 -16.10
N PRO A 115 -4.93 6.52 -16.39
CA PRO A 115 -4.53 7.26 -17.56
C PRO A 115 -3.01 7.46 -17.61
N ARG A 116 -2.44 7.43 -18.82
CA ARG A 116 -0.97 7.52 -19.03
C ARG A 116 -0.35 8.86 -18.60
N ASP A 117 -1.19 9.88 -18.38
CA ASP A 117 -0.82 11.24 -17.97
C ASP A 117 -0.90 11.47 -16.44
N LEU A 118 -1.25 10.45 -15.64
CA LEU A 118 -1.18 10.54 -14.19
C LEU A 118 0.24 10.25 -13.68
N VAL A 119 0.74 11.09 -12.78
CA VAL A 119 2.09 10.99 -12.21
C VAL A 119 2.02 11.03 -10.68
N GLY A 120 2.94 10.33 -10.01
CA GLY A 120 3.08 10.34 -8.55
C GLY A 120 2.29 9.24 -7.83
N THR A 121 2.62 8.99 -6.57
CA THR A 121 2.02 7.95 -5.71
C THR A 121 0.64 8.39 -5.20
N PRO A 122 -0.46 7.66 -5.52
CA PRO A 122 -1.77 7.99 -4.99
C PRO A 122 -1.77 7.94 -3.46
N ALA A 123 -2.50 8.87 -2.84
CA ALA A 123 -2.78 8.82 -1.42
C ALA A 123 -4.22 8.33 -1.21
N VAL A 124 -4.42 7.22 -0.49
CA VAL A 124 -5.77 6.80 -0.09
C VAL A 124 -6.29 7.76 0.98
N ARG A 125 -7.50 8.31 0.79
CA ARG A 125 -8.16 9.17 1.78
C ARG A 125 -8.52 8.35 3.03
N PRO A 126 -8.54 8.97 4.22
CA PRO A 126 -9.20 8.38 5.39
C PRO A 126 -10.63 7.97 5.00
N GLY A 127 -11.02 6.73 5.27
CA GLY A 127 -12.27 6.17 4.72
C GLY A 127 -12.04 5.11 3.64
N GLY A 128 -10.92 5.15 2.93
CA GLY A 128 -10.46 4.06 2.05
C GLY A 128 -11.21 3.88 0.73
N GLN A 129 -12.22 4.71 0.46
CA GLN A 129 -13.06 4.62 -0.74
C GLN A 129 -12.59 5.54 -1.89
N GLN A 130 -11.59 6.37 -1.63
CA GLN A 130 -11.13 7.39 -2.58
C GLN A 130 -9.60 7.49 -2.53
N ALA A 131 -8.97 7.60 -3.69
CA ALA A 131 -7.55 7.93 -3.82
C ALA A 131 -7.41 9.33 -4.41
N ILE A 132 -6.45 10.09 -3.88
CA ILE A 132 -6.01 11.38 -4.43
C ILE A 132 -4.85 11.06 -5.37
N LEU A 133 -4.96 11.51 -6.62
CA LEU A 133 -3.94 11.38 -7.66
C LEU A 133 -3.61 12.78 -8.17
N ILE A 134 -2.35 13.02 -8.54
CA ILE A 134 -1.94 14.25 -9.22
C ILE A 134 -1.95 13.98 -10.72
N ARG A 135 -2.69 14.80 -11.47
CA ARG A 135 -2.61 14.87 -12.93
C ARG A 135 -1.64 15.98 -13.32
N GLY A 136 -0.62 15.66 -14.09
CA GLY A 136 0.44 16.61 -14.45
C GLY A 136 0.38 17.05 -15.91
N GLY A 137 0.20 18.36 -16.12
CA GLY A 137 0.66 19.15 -17.26
C GLY A 137 1.47 20.33 -16.71
N ALA A 138 2.47 20.80 -17.45
CA ALA A 138 3.51 21.72 -16.96
C ALA A 138 2.91 22.95 -16.23
N ILE A 139 3.35 23.15 -14.99
CA ILE A 139 3.11 24.31 -14.11
C ILE A 139 1.63 24.64 -13.82
N TYR A 140 1.23 24.34 -12.58
CA TYR A 140 -0.11 24.44 -11.94
C TYR A 140 -1.05 23.25 -12.18
N SER A 141 -1.20 22.44 -11.12
CA SER A 141 -2.09 21.27 -11.07
C SER A 141 -3.44 21.68 -10.49
N ASP A 142 -4.52 21.47 -11.24
CA ASP A 142 -5.89 21.66 -10.73
C ASP A 142 -6.63 20.34 -10.50
N LEU A 143 -7.42 20.35 -9.43
CA LEU A 143 -8.25 19.28 -8.89
C LEU A 143 -9.57 19.17 -9.65
N VAL A 144 -9.95 17.97 -10.10
CA VAL A 144 -11.36 17.70 -10.44
C VAL A 144 -11.81 16.42 -9.74
N VAL A 145 -12.38 16.58 -8.54
CA VAL A 145 -13.22 15.55 -7.92
C VAL A 145 -14.61 15.71 -8.54
N ARG A 146 -14.99 14.84 -9.48
CA ARG A 146 -16.38 14.78 -9.94
C ARG A 146 -17.12 13.72 -9.13
N GLN A 147 -18.04 14.16 -8.27
CA GLN A 147 -19.05 13.28 -7.71
C GLN A 147 -19.91 12.71 -8.84
N GLY A 148 -20.24 11.43 -8.75
CA GLY A 148 -21.14 10.78 -9.67
C GLY A 148 -21.49 9.39 -9.17
N VAL A 149 -22.59 9.31 -8.41
CA VAL A 149 -23.34 8.08 -8.21
C VAL A 149 -23.64 7.49 -9.59
N LEU A 150 -23.28 6.23 -9.81
CA LEU A 150 -23.85 5.46 -10.90
C LEU A 150 -25.35 5.30 -10.63
N THR A 151 -26.16 6.19 -11.20
CA THR A 151 -27.52 5.84 -11.57
C THR A 151 -27.58 5.94 -13.08
N GLY A 152 -27.86 4.79 -13.71
CA GLY A 152 -27.93 4.68 -15.15
C GLY A 152 -29.10 5.47 -15.73
N ARG A 153 -28.93 5.85 -16.99
CA ARG A 153 -29.92 5.65 -18.05
C ARG A 153 -29.17 5.23 -19.30
#